data_AF-A0A7C4ALX8-F1
#
_entry.id   AF-A0A7C4ALX8-F1
#
_cell.length_a   1.000
_cell.length_b   1.000
_cell.length_c   1.000
_cell.angle_alpha   90.00
_cell.angle_beta   90.00
_cell.angle_gamma   90.00
#
_symmetry.space_group_name_H-M   'P 1'
#
loop_
_entity.id
_entity.type
_entity.pdbx_description
1 polymer ?
#
loop_
_entity_poly.entity_id
_entity_poly.type
_entity_poly.pdbx_seq_one_letter_code
_entity_poly.pdbx_strand_id
1 'polypeptide(L)'
;MELWVGAVNLGFLYAFMTMGVFITFRIHDFPDITVDGSFTSGAAVAAVLLTAGANPLTALGAALCIGIAAGALTALINTRFQVNGLLAGILVMTALYSINLHIMGRSNIPLLNQTTVFS
;
A
#
# COMPACT_ATOMS: atom_id res chain seq x y z
N MET A 1 -20.06 12.60 16.96
CA MET A 1 -19.12 11.49 17.25
C MET A 1 -17.91 12.12 17.88
N GLU A 2 -17.57 11.71 19.09
CA GLU A 2 -16.46 12.29 19.84
C GLU A 2 -15.14 12.16 19.07
N LEU A 3 -14.43 13.27 18.87
CA LEU A 3 -13.19 13.35 18.07
C LEU A 3 -12.14 12.29 18.48
N TRP A 4 -12.09 11.93 19.76
CA TRP A 4 -11.15 10.95 20.30
C TRP A 4 -11.40 9.52 19.79
N VAL A 5 -12.65 9.11 19.58
CA VAL A 5 -12.98 7.78 19.03
C VAL A 5 -12.45 7.66 17.60
N GLY A 6 -12.62 8.72 16.79
CA GLY A 6 -12.11 8.77 15.43
C GLY A 6 -10.58 8.71 15.38
N ALA A 7 -9.90 9.44 16.25
CA ALA A 7 -8.44 9.43 16.35
C ALA A 7 -7.89 8.03 16.70
N VAL A 8 -8.51 7.36 17.67
CA VAL A 8 -8.13 5.99 18.07
C VAL A 8 -8.34 5.00 16.93
N ASN A 9 -9.46 5.09 16.21
CA ASN A 9 -9.76 4.20 15.08
C ASN A 9 -8.75 4.37 13.93
N LEU A 10 -8.41 5.61 13.57
CA LEU A 10 -7.36 5.89 12.58
C LEU A 10 -5.99 5.40 13.06
N GLY A 11 -5.67 5.57 14.35
CA GLY A 11 -4.44 5.06 14.94
C GLY A 11 -4.28 3.55 14.76
N PHE A 12 -5.33 2.78 15.04
CA PHE A 12 -5.31 1.33 14.81
C PHE A 12 -5.20 0.95 13.33
N LEU A 13 -5.85 1.69 12.43
CA LEU A 13 -5.73 1.48 10.98
C LEU A 13 -4.29 1.70 10.48
N TYR A 14 -3.64 2.80 10.89
CA TYR A 14 -2.29 3.14 10.45
C TYR A 14 -1.17 2.41 11.22
N ALA A 15 -1.49 1.70 12.31
CA ALA A 15 -0.51 0.93 13.08
C ALA A 15 0.21 -0.12 12.23
N PHE A 16 -0.49 -0.80 11.31
CA PHE A 16 0.09 -1.81 10.41
C PHE A 16 1.09 -1.19 9.43
N MET A 17 0.76 -0.05 8.84
CA MET A 17 1.65 0.70 7.96
C MET A 17 2.89 1.19 8.72
N THR A 18 2.70 1.70 9.94
CA THR A 18 3.80 2.14 10.82
C THR A 18 4.71 0.98 11.20
N MET A 19 4.16 -0.22 11.42
CA MET A 19 4.95 -1.43 11.70
C MET A 19 5.87 -1.79 10.52
N GLY A 20 5.39 -1.65 9.28
CA GLY A 20 6.22 -1.84 8.09
C GLY A 20 7.39 -0.87 8.04
N VAL A 21 7.14 0.42 8.28
CA VAL A 21 8.19 1.46 8.35
C VAL A 21 9.17 1.17 9.49
N PHE A 22 8.67 0.72 10.65
CA PHE A 22 9.53 0.36 11.78
C PHE A 22 10.49 -0.78 11.43
N ILE A 23 10.02 -1.82 10.72
CA ILE A 23 10.86 -2.94 10.33
C ILE A 23 11.99 -2.47 9.40
N THR A 24 11.69 -1.67 8.38
CA THR A 24 12.71 -1.20 7.42
C THR A 24 13.73 -0.27 8.11
N PHE A 25 13.25 0.73 8.84
CA PHE A 25 14.12 1.72 9.49
C PHE A 25 14.91 1.16 10.67
N ARG A 26 14.28 0.37 11.55
CA ARG A 26 14.89 0.00 12.83
C ARG A 26 15.61 -1.35 12.79
N ILE A 27 15.09 -2.31 12.03
CA ILE A 27 15.66 -3.66 11.96
C ILE A 27 16.65 -3.75 10.81
N HIS A 28 16.27 -3.25 9.63
CA HIS A 28 17.12 -3.31 8.43
C HIS A 28 18.05 -2.11 8.25
N ASP A 29 17.97 -1.09 9.12
CA ASP A 29 18.71 0.18 9.00
C ASP A 29 18.64 0.78 7.58
N PHE A 30 17.48 0.60 6.94
CA PHE A 30 17.23 0.97 5.56
C PHE A 30 16.04 1.94 5.55
N PRO A 31 16.27 3.25 5.28
CA PRO A 31 15.23 4.27 5.41
C PRO A 31 14.25 4.22 4.24
N ASP A 32 13.38 3.21 4.23
CA ASP A 32 12.44 2.93 3.15
C ASP A 32 11.04 3.45 3.42
N ILE A 33 10.62 4.43 2.62
CA ILE A 33 9.27 5.01 2.63
C ILE A 33 8.34 4.32 1.60
N THR A 34 8.82 3.30 0.86
CA THR A 34 7.99 2.49 -0.06
C THR A 34 6.80 1.85 0.65
N VAL A 35 6.88 1.64 1.96
CA VAL A 35 5.78 1.12 2.77
C VAL A 35 4.50 1.94 2.59
N ASP A 36 4.59 3.26 2.43
CA ASP A 36 3.43 4.13 2.18
C ASP A 36 2.80 3.87 0.80
N GLY A 37 3.65 3.85 -0.25
CA GLY A 37 3.20 3.57 -1.62
C GLY A 37 2.71 2.14 -1.85
N SER A 38 3.31 1.15 -1.19
CA SER A 38 2.93 -0.26 -1.29
C SER A 38 1.61 -0.56 -0.57
N PHE A 39 1.36 0.08 0.57
CA PHE A 39 0.09 -0.06 1.30
C PHE A 39 -1.07 0.54 0.50
N THR A 40 -0.88 1.74 -0.06
CA THR A 40 -1.88 2.41 -0.90
C THR A 40 -2.14 1.68 -2.21
N SER A 41 -1.10 1.13 -2.87
CA SER A 41 -1.27 0.35 -4.10
C SER A 41 -1.96 -1.00 -3.89
N GLY A 42 -1.68 -1.69 -2.78
CA GLY A 42 -2.44 -2.87 -2.38
C GLY A 42 -3.93 -2.56 -2.19
N ALA A 43 -4.24 -1.46 -1.51
CA ALA A 43 -5.63 -1.00 -1.33
C ALA A 43 -6.30 -0.62 -2.66
N ALA A 44 -5.59 0.07 -3.56
CA ALA A 44 -6.10 0.46 -4.87
C ALA A 44 -6.45 -0.76 -5.74
N VAL A 45 -5.56 -1.76 -5.78
CA VAL A 45 -5.78 -2.99 -6.54
C VAL A 45 -6.94 -3.80 -5.96
N ALA A 46 -7.00 -3.94 -4.63
CA ALA A 46 -8.12 -4.60 -3.99
C ALA A 46 -9.44 -3.90 -4.30
N ALA A 47 -9.48 -2.56 -4.22
CA ALA A 47 -10.67 -1.78 -4.49
C ALA A 47 -11.16 -1.95 -5.94
N VAL A 48 -10.24 -1.88 -6.91
CA VAL A 48 -10.57 -2.08 -8.32
C VAL A 48 -11.12 -3.47 -8.57
N LEU A 49 -10.47 -4.51 -8.04
CA LEU A 49 -10.92 -5.89 -8.21
C LEU A 49 -12.29 -6.16 -7.56
N LEU A 50 -12.53 -5.62 -6.35
CA LEU A 50 -13.83 -5.72 -5.70
C LEU A 50 -14.92 -5.04 -6.52
N THR A 51 -14.66 -3.83 -7.04
CA THR A 51 -15.64 -3.14 -7.90
C THR A 51 -15.85 -3.80 -9.26
N ALA A 52 -14.89 -4.61 -9.72
CA ALA A 52 -15.03 -5.43 -10.92
C ALA A 52 -15.80 -6.76 -10.66
N GLY A 53 -16.23 -7.02 -9.42
CA GLY A 53 -16.97 -8.23 -9.04
C GLY A 53 -16.10 -9.45 -8.77
N ALA A 54 -14.79 -9.27 -8.56
CA ALA A 54 -13.90 -10.36 -8.19
C ALA A 54 -14.15 -10.84 -6.74
N ASN A 55 -13.83 -12.11 -6.46
CA ASN A 55 -13.97 -12.66 -5.12
C ASN A 55 -13.00 -11.93 -4.15
N PRO A 56 -13.46 -11.52 -2.94
CA PRO A 56 -12.62 -10.83 -1.96
C PRO A 56 -11.28 -11.53 -1.63
N LEU A 57 -11.25 -12.86 -1.62
CA LEU A 57 -10.00 -13.60 -1.37
C LEU A 57 -8.99 -13.45 -2.53
N THR A 58 -9.49 -13.43 -3.77
CA THR A 58 -8.64 -13.22 -4.95
C THR A 58 -8.11 -11.78 -5.01
N ALA A 59 -8.93 -10.81 -4.61
CA ALA A 59 -8.53 -9.42 -4.48
C ALA A 59 -7.44 -9.24 -3.43
N LEU A 60 -7.55 -9.93 -2.28
CA LEU A 60 -6.52 -9.93 -1.24
C LEU A 60 -5.19 -10.53 -1.74
N GLY A 61 -5.26 -11.65 -2.47
CA GLY A 61 -4.08 -12.28 -3.07
C GLY A 61 -3.38 -11.35 -4.06
N ALA A 62 -4.14 -10.67 -4.93
CA ALA A 62 -3.59 -9.71 -5.87
C ALA A 62 -2.95 -8.49 -5.17
N ALA A 63 -3.59 -7.97 -4.13
CA ALA A 63 -3.04 -6.87 -3.32
C ALA A 63 -1.71 -7.26 -2.66
N LEU A 64 -1.61 -8.49 -2.13
CA LEU A 64 -0.36 -9.02 -1.57
C LEU A 64 0.76 -9.09 -2.61
N CYS A 65 0.46 -9.60 -3.80
CA CYS A 65 1.42 -9.68 -4.91
C CYS A 65 1.96 -8.30 -5.32
N ILE A 66 1.09 -7.27 -5.34
CA ILE A 66 1.50 -5.90 -5.65
C ILE A 66 2.41 -5.33 -4.55
N GLY A 67 2.12 -5.60 -3.27
CA GLY A 67 2.99 -5.20 -2.17
C GLY A 67 4.39 -5.84 -2.25
N ILE A 68 4.45 -7.14 -2.56
CA ILE A 68 5.73 -7.84 -2.77
C ILE A 68 6.49 -7.26 -3.96
N ALA A 69 5.80 -7.00 -5.07
CA ALA A 69 6.40 -6.41 -6.26
C ALA A 69 6.96 -5.00 -5.99
N ALA A 70 6.24 -4.17 -5.24
CA ALA A 70 6.70 -2.85 -4.82
C ALA A 70 7.99 -2.92 -3.99
N GLY A 71 8.05 -3.79 -2.97
CA GLY A 71 9.26 -3.99 -2.17
C GLY A 71 10.44 -4.55 -2.99
N ALA A 72 10.16 -5.49 -3.90
CA ALA A 72 11.17 -6.04 -4.79
C ALA A 72 11.75 -4.98 -5.76
N LEU A 73 10.92 -4.07 -6.27
CA LEU A 73 11.36 -2.95 -7.10
C LEU A 73 12.29 -2.01 -6.32
N THR A 74 11.95 -1.65 -5.09
CA THR A 74 12.81 -0.80 -4.25
C THR A 74 14.14 -1.49 -3.95
N ALA A 75 14.10 -2.77 -3.59
CA ALA A 75 15.30 -3.57 -3.37
C ALA A 75 16.19 -3.65 -4.62
N LEU A 76 15.58 -3.82 -5.80
CA LEU A 76 16.30 -3.88 -7.07
C LEU A 76 16.93 -2.53 -7.43
N ILE A 77 16.24 -1.41 -7.21
CA ILE A 77 16.77 -0.06 -7.44
C ILE A 77 17.95 0.21 -6.52
N ASN A 78 17.83 -0.11 -5.23
CA ASN A 78 18.92 0.08 -4.27
C ASN A 78 20.13 -0.82 -4.59
N THR A 79 19.90 -2.12 -4.83
CA THR A 79 20.99 -3.10 -4.99
C THR A 79 21.66 -3.04 -6.37
N ARG A 80 20.91 -2.90 -7.46
CA ARG A 80 21.45 -2.93 -8.83
C ARG A 80 21.85 -1.56 -9.36
N PHE A 81 21.07 -0.52 -9.06
CA PHE A 81 21.36 0.83 -9.53
C PHE A 81 22.18 1.67 -8.54
N GLN A 82 22.48 1.11 -7.34
CA GLN A 82 23.31 1.74 -6.32
C GLN A 82 22.78 3.13 -5.90
N VAL A 83 21.46 3.29 -5.98
CA VAL A 83 20.76 4.49 -5.53
C VAL A 83 20.62 4.42 -4.01
N ASN A 84 20.75 5.56 -3.32
CA ASN A 84 20.53 5.64 -1.88
C ASN A 84 19.13 5.10 -1.51
N GLY A 85 19.04 4.30 -0.44
CA GLY A 85 17.81 3.68 0.01
C GLY A 85 16.62 4.64 0.18
N LEU A 86 16.86 5.84 0.73
CA LEU A 86 15.83 6.86 0.88
C LEU A 86 15.30 7.33 -0.48
N LEU A 87 16.21 7.57 -1.43
CA LEU A 87 15.86 8.04 -2.78
C LEU A 87 15.13 6.94 -3.57
N ALA A 88 15.57 5.69 -3.42
CA ALA A 88 14.89 4.53 -4.01
C ALA A 88 13.45 4.43 -3.48
N GLY A 89 13.25 4.60 -2.17
CA GLY A 89 11.92 4.56 -1.56
C GLY A 89 10.98 5.66 -2.07
N ILE A 90 11.45 6.92 -2.14
CA ILE A 90 10.65 8.04 -2.66
C ILE A 90 10.34 7.86 -4.15
N LEU A 91 11.29 7.35 -4.95
CA LEU A 91 11.07 7.05 -6.37
C LEU A 91 9.95 6.03 -6.58
N VAL A 92 9.99 4.91 -5.85
CA VAL A 92 8.98 3.85 -5.97
C VAL A 92 7.63 4.33 -5.45
N MET A 93 7.59 5.03 -4.32
CA MET A 93 6.35 5.63 -3.79
C MET A 93 5.69 6.54 -4.83
N THR A 94 6.47 7.42 -5.47
CA THR A 94 5.95 8.35 -6.49
C THR A 94 5.46 7.61 -7.74
N ALA A 95 6.20 6.59 -8.20
CA ALA A 95 5.80 5.76 -9.33
C ALA A 95 4.49 5.00 -9.04
N LEU A 96 4.38 4.39 -7.86
CA LEU A 96 3.16 3.69 -7.42
C LEU A 96 1.97 4.64 -7.31
N TYR A 97 2.18 5.88 -6.85
CA TYR A 97 1.12 6.88 -6.81
C TYR A 97 0.54 7.15 -8.21
N SER A 98 1.41 7.33 -9.22
CA SER A 98 0.96 7.50 -10.62
C SER A 98 0.24 6.25 -11.15
N ILE A 99 0.75 5.06 -10.84
CA ILE A 99 0.13 3.79 -11.24
C ILE A 99 -1.25 3.63 -10.60
N ASN A 100 -1.40 3.95 -9.31
CA ASN A 100 -2.67 3.87 -8.59
C ASN A 100 -3.72 4.75 -9.24
N LEU A 101 -3.40 6.01 -9.55
CA LEU A 101 -4.32 6.91 -10.23
C LEU A 101 -4.69 6.42 -11.63
N HIS A 102 -3.74 5.82 -12.36
CA HIS A 102 -4.00 5.27 -13.68
C HIS A 102 -4.93 4.04 -13.61
N ILE A 103 -4.67 3.11 -12.70
CA ILE A 103 -5.47 1.88 -12.51
C ILE A 103 -6.88 2.22 -11.99
N MET A 104 -6.99 3.17 -11.07
CA MET A 104 -8.28 3.58 -10.50
C MET A 104 -9.12 4.42 -11.48
N GLY A 105 -8.49 5.17 -12.39
CA GLY A 105 -9.14 6.08 -13.35
C GLY A 105 -9.90 7.26 -12.71
N ARG A 106 -9.96 7.31 -11.37
CA ARG A 106 -10.67 8.27 -10.54
C ARG A 106 -9.90 8.43 -9.23
N SER A 107 -10.12 9.54 -8.52
CA SER A 107 -9.47 9.79 -7.22
C SER A 107 -9.99 8.88 -6.10
N ASN A 108 -11.25 8.43 -6.19
CA ASN A 108 -11.86 7.60 -5.16
C ASN A 108 -12.76 6.52 -5.78
N ILE A 109 -12.66 5.30 -5.26
CA ILE A 109 -13.52 4.17 -5.62
C ILE A 109 -14.41 3.86 -4.42
N PRO A 110 -15.73 4.07 -4.49
CA PRO A 110 -16.61 3.76 -3.39
C PRO A 110 -16.76 2.24 -3.23
N LEU A 111 -16.46 1.74 -2.04
CA LEU A 111 -16.65 0.33 -1.67
C LEU A 111 -17.97 0.06 -0.94
N LEU A 112 -18.87 1.06 -0.91
CA LEU A 112 -20.19 0.94 -0.33
C LEU A 112 -20.99 -0.12 -1.12
N ASN A 113 -21.55 -1.11 -0.41
CA ASN A 113 -22.32 -2.24 -0.94
C ASN A 113 -21.53 -3.25 -1.80
N GLN A 114 -20.20 -3.32 -1.68
CA GLN A 114 -19.43 -4.38 -2.30
C GLN A 114 -19.42 -5.65 -1.44
N THR A 115 -19.37 -6.83 -2.08
CA THR A 115 -19.22 -8.12 -1.39
C THR A 115 -17.92 -8.14 -0.61
N THR A 116 -17.95 -8.54 0.65
CA THR A 116 -16.76 -8.58 1.52
C THR A 116 -16.50 -10.02 1.96
N VAL A 117 -15.41 -10.27 2.68
CA VAL A 117 -15.19 -11.60 3.26
C VAL A 117 -16.25 -11.94 4.32
N PHE A 118 -16.90 -10.93 4.91
CA PHE A 118 -17.83 -11.08 6.04
C PHE A 118 -19.31 -10.94 5.64
N SER A 119 -19.62 -10.64 4.38
CA SER A 119 -20.97 -10.46 3.85
C SER A 119 -21.10 -10.92 2.42
#